data_AF-A0A1V4TYR5-F1
#
_entry.id   AF-A0A1V4TYR5-F1
#
_cell.length_a   1.000
_cell.length_b   1.000
_cell.length_c   1.000
_cell.angle_alpha   90.00
_cell.angle_beta   90.00
_cell.angle_gamma   90.00
#
_symmetry.space_group_name_H-M   'P 1'
#
loop_
_entity.id
_entity.type
_entity.pdbx_description
1 polymer ?
#
loop_
_entity_poly.entity_id
_entity_poly.type
_entity_poly.pdbx_seq_one_letter_code
_entity_poly.pdbx_strand_id
1 'polypeptide(L)'
;MRCRDKAERLFKQFLRKEVDVTNLMTLLKLKKEGLTPENPEKYFIEGGEELQIKTLVDLSKAENMDRLAGELTRFSFYADIKDALEEFKRTGSLSAVGLAMQRHLLRSSEKFSHIYPLSVLPIMDYMLRKKQEVDNIRIIARCKESELAPDQIKKLLVM
;
A
#
# COMPACT_ATOMS: atom_id res chain seq x y z
N MET A 1 -27.96 14.95 5.95
CA MET A 1 -26.84 14.08 6.38
C MET A 1 -25.82 14.94 7.14
N ARG A 2 -25.54 14.65 8.42
CA ARG A 2 -24.67 15.49 9.29
C ARG A 2 -23.20 15.40 8.86
N CYS A 3 -22.45 16.49 9.06
CA CYS A 3 -21.01 16.59 8.71
C CYS A 3 -20.15 15.45 9.31
N ARG A 4 -20.46 15.06 10.55
CA ARG A 4 -19.78 13.96 11.29
C ARG A 4 -19.86 12.60 10.59
N ASP A 5 -21.01 12.29 9.99
CA ASP A 5 -21.28 11.00 9.33
C ASP A 5 -20.46 10.86 8.03
N LYS A 6 -20.24 11.98 7.31
CA LYS A 6 -19.37 12.00 6.13
C LYS A 6 -17.90 11.79 6.49
N ALA A 7 -17.42 12.45 7.55
CA ALA A 7 -16.04 12.32 8.00
C ALA A 7 -15.73 10.89 8.48
N GLU A 8 -16.64 10.27 9.23
CA GLU A 8 -16.50 8.88 9.66
C GLU A 8 -16.45 7.90 8.48
N ARG A 9 -17.29 8.12 7.45
CA ARG A 9 -17.27 7.30 6.25
C ARG A 9 -15.95 7.40 5.48
N LEU A 10 -15.40 8.61 5.32
CA LEU A 10 -14.11 8.82 4.67
C LEU A 10 -12.98 8.15 5.45
N PHE A 11 -13.01 8.27 6.78
CA PHE A 11 -12.07 7.60 7.67
C PHE A 11 -12.12 6.07 7.51
N LYS A 12 -13.32 5.48 7.55
CA LYS A 12 -13.51 4.04 7.34
C LYS A 12 -13.00 3.63 5.96
N GLN A 13 -13.33 4.37 4.90
CA GLN A 13 -12.85 4.06 3.56
C GLN A 13 -11.32 4.04 3.48
N PHE A 14 -10.65 5.02 4.09
CA PHE A 14 -9.19 5.04 4.15
C PHE A 14 -8.60 3.81 4.83
N LEU A 15 -9.12 3.41 5.99
CA LEU A 15 -8.64 2.22 6.70
C LEU A 15 -8.78 0.95 5.85
N ARG A 16 -9.89 0.81 5.11
CA ARG A 16 -10.11 -0.32 4.21
C ARG A 16 -9.08 -0.36 3.06
N LYS A 17 -8.70 0.80 2.52
CA LYS A 17 -7.61 0.90 1.54
C LYS A 17 -6.24 0.56 2.14
N GLU A 18 -5.97 0.97 3.37
CA GLU A 18 -4.73 0.62 4.05
C GLU A 18 -4.60 -0.90 4.28
N VAL A 19 -5.73 -1.56 4.58
CA VAL A 19 -5.82 -3.03 4.63
C VAL A 19 -5.52 -3.63 3.26
N ASP A 20 -6.10 -3.12 2.17
CA ASP A 20 -5.82 -3.61 0.81
C ASP A 20 -4.33 -3.48 0.45
N VAL A 21 -3.72 -2.32 0.72
CA VAL A 21 -2.28 -2.09 0.51
C VAL A 21 -1.45 -3.13 1.26
N THR A 22 -1.76 -3.36 2.53
CA THR A 22 -1.03 -4.29 3.38
C THR A 22 -1.16 -5.72 2.86
N ASN A 23 -2.39 -6.14 2.53
CA ASN A 23 -2.66 -7.48 2.01
C ASN A 23 -2.00 -7.72 0.65
N LEU A 24 -2.04 -6.74 -0.26
CA LEU A 24 -1.38 -6.87 -1.56
C LEU A 24 0.14 -7.03 -1.38
N MET A 25 0.75 -6.24 -0.50
CA MET A 25 2.19 -6.35 -0.24
C MET A 25 2.54 -7.71 0.39
N THR A 26 1.68 -8.25 1.27
CA THR A 26 1.85 -9.60 1.82
C THR A 26 1.76 -10.66 0.71
N LEU A 27 0.73 -10.59 -0.13
CA LEU A 27 0.53 -11.50 -1.26
C LEU A 27 1.73 -11.49 -2.21
N LEU A 28 2.21 -10.31 -2.61
CA LEU A 28 3.36 -10.17 -3.51
C LEU A 28 4.64 -10.72 -2.90
N LYS A 29 4.86 -10.55 -1.60
CA LYS A 29 6.00 -11.15 -0.89
C LYS A 29 5.93 -12.66 -0.88
N LEU A 30 4.78 -13.25 -0.53
CA LEU A 30 4.59 -14.70 -0.57
C LEU A 30 4.87 -15.25 -1.97
N LYS A 31 4.34 -14.58 -3.01
CA LYS A 31 4.54 -14.99 -4.39
C LYS A 31 5.99 -14.87 -4.84
N LYS A 32 6.69 -13.80 -4.44
CA LYS A 32 8.12 -13.60 -4.72
C LYS A 32 8.98 -14.71 -4.11
N GLU A 33 8.69 -15.10 -2.87
CA GLU A 33 9.42 -16.16 -2.15
C GLU A 33 8.99 -17.58 -2.58
N GLY A 34 8.04 -17.71 -3.51
CA GLY A 34 7.52 -19.01 -3.96
C GLY A 34 6.71 -19.76 -2.89
N LEU A 35 6.22 -19.05 -1.87
CA LEU A 35 5.48 -19.63 -0.75
C LEU A 35 4.00 -19.74 -1.09
N THR A 36 3.49 -20.99 -1.06
CA THR A 36 2.07 -21.29 -1.18
C THR A 36 1.59 -21.95 0.11
N PRO A 37 1.22 -21.17 1.14
CA PRO A 37 0.76 -21.73 2.40
C PRO A 37 -0.56 -22.50 2.21
N GLU A 38 -0.77 -23.56 3.01
CA GLU A 38 -2.02 -24.34 2.98
C GLU A 38 -3.25 -23.50 3.35
N ASN A 39 -3.07 -22.54 4.25
CA ASN A 39 -4.11 -21.63 4.74
C ASN A 39 -3.71 -20.16 4.46
N PRO A 40 -3.77 -19.70 3.20
CA PRO A 40 -3.34 -18.35 2.81
C PRO A 40 -4.16 -17.24 3.51
N GLU A 41 -5.42 -17.50 3.83
CA GLU A 41 -6.31 -16.57 4.53
C GLU A 41 -5.77 -16.08 5.88
N LYS A 42 -4.95 -16.88 6.57
CA LYS A 42 -4.36 -16.52 7.87
C LYS A 42 -3.30 -15.41 7.79
N TYR A 43 -2.80 -15.13 6.58
CA TYR A 43 -1.80 -14.08 6.35
C TYR A 43 -2.42 -12.74 5.97
N PHE A 44 -3.74 -12.70 5.75
CA PHE A 44 -4.44 -11.51 5.30
C PHE A 44 -5.28 -10.90 6.42
N ILE A 45 -5.40 -9.58 6.36
CA ILE A 45 -6.20 -8.76 7.28
C ILE A 45 -7.60 -8.59 6.68
N GLU A 46 -8.65 -8.80 7.49
CA GLU A 46 -10.03 -8.59 7.05
C GLU A 46 -10.39 -7.11 6.91
N GLY A 47 -11.41 -6.81 6.10
CA GLY A 47 -11.96 -5.47 5.99
C GLY A 47 -11.44 -4.63 4.83
N GLY A 48 -10.74 -5.21 3.87
CA GLY A 48 -10.33 -4.55 2.62
C GLY A 48 -11.49 -3.86 1.86
N GLU A 49 -11.19 -2.85 1.04
CA GLU A 49 -12.16 -2.19 0.17
C GLU A 49 -12.42 -3.05 -1.06
N GLU A 50 -11.35 -3.36 -1.80
CA GLU A 50 -11.37 -4.18 -3.02
C GLU A 50 -10.80 -5.58 -2.80
N LEU A 51 -9.84 -5.75 -1.87
CA LEU A 51 -9.13 -7.02 -1.64
C LEU A 51 -9.69 -7.74 -0.41
N GLN A 52 -10.86 -8.35 -0.59
CA GLN A 52 -11.44 -9.24 0.42
C GLN A 52 -10.64 -10.56 0.52
N ILE A 53 -10.75 -11.24 1.66
CA ILE A 53 -10.03 -12.52 1.92
C ILE A 53 -10.22 -13.51 0.78
N LYS A 54 -11.45 -13.73 0.31
CA LYS A 54 -11.74 -14.66 -0.80
C LYS A 54 -10.98 -14.27 -2.07
N THR A 55 -11.00 -12.99 -2.43
CA THR A 55 -10.27 -12.45 -3.57
C THR A 55 -8.77 -12.64 -3.43
N LEU A 56 -8.21 -12.41 -2.25
CA LEU A 56 -6.79 -12.60 -1.97
C LEU A 56 -6.37 -14.07 -2.04
N VAL A 57 -7.20 -14.97 -1.52
CA VAL A 57 -6.99 -16.42 -1.64
C VAL A 57 -7.02 -16.84 -3.11
N ASP A 58 -7.95 -16.32 -3.91
CA ASP A 58 -8.00 -16.63 -5.33
C ASP A 58 -6.78 -16.08 -6.09
N LEU A 59 -6.39 -14.83 -5.83
CA LEU A 59 -5.17 -14.23 -6.38
C LEU A 59 -3.91 -15.00 -5.98
N SER A 60 -3.87 -15.60 -4.78
CA SER A 60 -2.73 -16.39 -4.30
C SER A 60 -2.50 -17.68 -5.11
N LYS A 61 -3.53 -18.18 -5.79
CA LYS A 61 -3.46 -19.39 -6.63
C LYS A 61 -2.81 -19.11 -7.99
N ALA A 62 -2.66 -17.85 -8.39
CA ALA A 62 -2.01 -17.51 -9.65
C ALA A 62 -0.63 -18.18 -9.73
N GLU A 63 -0.30 -18.83 -10.83
CA GLU A 63 0.92 -19.67 -10.95
C GLU A 63 2.21 -18.87 -10.83
N ASN A 64 2.24 -17.67 -11.40
CA ASN A 64 3.42 -16.81 -11.46
C ASN A 64 3.04 -15.33 -11.32
N MET A 65 4.06 -14.46 -11.24
CA MET A 65 3.85 -13.03 -11.06
C MET A 65 3.15 -12.38 -12.26
N ASP A 66 3.38 -12.85 -13.49
CA ASP A 66 2.73 -12.30 -14.68
C ASP A 66 1.22 -12.55 -14.70
N ARG A 67 0.80 -13.76 -14.32
CA ARG A 67 -0.62 -14.10 -14.13
C ARG A 67 -1.24 -13.24 -13.05
N LEU A 68 -0.56 -13.10 -11.91
CA LEU A 68 -1.02 -12.23 -10.82
C LEU A 68 -1.16 -10.79 -11.29
N ALA A 69 -0.16 -10.23 -11.97
CA ALA A 69 -0.22 -8.86 -12.51
C ALA A 69 -1.39 -8.69 -13.50
N GLY A 70 -1.66 -9.70 -14.33
CA GLY A 70 -2.82 -9.73 -15.22
C GLY A 70 -4.15 -9.67 -14.46
N GLU A 71 -4.29 -10.44 -13.38
CA GLU A 71 -5.48 -10.38 -12.52
C GLU A 71 -5.63 -9.06 -11.76
N LEU A 72 -4.51 -8.37 -11.47
CA LEU A 72 -4.54 -7.10 -10.76
C LEU A 72 -5.11 -5.96 -11.63
N THR A 73 -5.14 -6.09 -12.95
CA THR A 73 -5.61 -5.06 -13.90
C THR A 73 -7.04 -4.57 -13.65
N ARG A 74 -7.88 -5.40 -13.01
CA ARG A 74 -9.30 -5.08 -12.72
C ARG A 74 -9.49 -4.17 -11.51
N PHE A 75 -8.46 -3.94 -10.69
CA PHE A 75 -8.56 -3.15 -9.46
C PHE A 75 -8.20 -1.68 -9.69
N SER A 76 -8.80 -0.79 -8.90
CA SER A 76 -8.65 0.66 -9.10
C SER A 76 -7.22 1.16 -8.89
N PHE A 77 -6.46 0.51 -8.00
CA PHE A 77 -5.06 0.87 -7.70
C PHE A 77 -4.07 0.43 -8.80
N TYR A 78 -4.47 -0.41 -9.76
CA TYR A 78 -3.55 -0.97 -10.75
C TYR A 78 -2.83 0.10 -11.57
N ALA A 79 -3.55 1.16 -11.95
CA ALA A 79 -3.01 2.27 -12.74
C ALA A 79 -1.80 2.92 -12.06
N ASP A 80 -1.75 2.90 -10.73
CA ASP A 80 -0.68 3.51 -9.94
C ASP A 80 0.52 2.59 -9.73
N ILE A 81 0.34 1.28 -9.84
CA ILE A 81 1.40 0.29 -9.60
C ILE A 81 1.96 -0.37 -10.87
N LYS A 82 1.30 -0.22 -12.02
CA LYS A 82 1.69 -0.91 -13.27
C LYS A 82 3.18 -0.73 -13.61
N ASP A 83 3.70 0.50 -13.52
CA ASP A 83 5.08 0.81 -13.88
C ASP A 83 6.07 0.21 -12.87
N ALA A 84 5.65 0.16 -11.60
CA ALA A 84 6.42 -0.46 -10.53
C ALA A 84 6.42 -2.00 -10.62
N LEU A 85 5.35 -2.62 -11.13
CA LEU A 85 5.31 -4.05 -11.43
C LEU A 85 6.24 -4.42 -12.59
N GLU A 86 6.34 -3.57 -13.61
CA GLU A 86 7.33 -3.74 -14.69
C GLU A 86 8.77 -3.57 -14.17
N GLU A 87 9.01 -2.60 -13.29
CA GLU A 87 10.31 -2.47 -12.63
C GLU A 87 10.65 -3.68 -11.76
N PHE A 88 9.66 -4.26 -11.07
CA PHE A 88 9.83 -5.49 -10.32
C PHE A 88 10.31 -6.64 -11.22
N LYS A 89 9.76 -6.81 -12.43
CA LYS A 89 10.20 -7.86 -13.36
C LYS A 89 11.68 -7.74 -13.72
N ARG A 90 12.18 -6.51 -13.83
CA ARG A 90 13.58 -6.22 -14.16
C ARG A 90 14.53 -6.36 -12.98
N THR A 91 14.07 -6.04 -11.77
CA THR A 91 14.95 -5.89 -10.58
C THR A 91 14.76 -6.96 -9.51
N GLY A 92 13.64 -7.67 -9.52
CA GLY A 92 13.20 -8.56 -8.44
C GLY A 92 12.84 -7.84 -7.12
N SER A 93 12.81 -6.50 -7.10
CA SER A 93 12.58 -5.70 -5.89
C SER A 93 11.15 -5.20 -5.80
N LEU A 94 10.45 -5.52 -4.71
CA LEU A 94 9.10 -5.02 -4.43
C LEU A 94 9.09 -3.59 -3.87
N SER A 95 10.27 -2.95 -3.75
CA SER A 95 10.39 -1.62 -3.13
C SER A 95 9.61 -0.56 -3.92
N ALA A 96 9.72 -0.58 -5.25
CA ALA A 96 8.98 0.33 -6.13
C ALA A 96 7.46 0.14 -6.02
N VAL A 97 7.01 -1.12 -5.91
CA VAL A 97 5.58 -1.45 -5.78
C VAL A 97 5.04 -0.97 -4.43
N GLY A 98 5.79 -1.20 -3.35
CA GLY A 98 5.44 -0.69 -2.02
C GLY A 98 5.33 0.83 -1.99
N LEU A 99 6.30 1.53 -2.59
CA LEU A 99 6.29 2.99 -2.71
C LEU A 99 5.09 3.49 -3.53
N ALA A 100 4.77 2.83 -4.64
CA ALA A 100 3.63 3.17 -5.47
C ALA A 100 2.29 2.99 -4.73
N MET A 101 2.12 1.89 -4.00
CA MET A 101 0.93 1.65 -3.17
C MET A 101 0.81 2.66 -2.02
N GLN A 102 1.92 3.02 -1.37
CA GLN A 102 1.91 4.07 -0.34
C GLN A 102 1.48 5.42 -0.92
N ARG A 103 1.98 5.79 -2.11
CA ARG A 103 1.54 7.02 -2.80
C ARG A 103 0.06 6.96 -3.18
N HIS A 104 -0.44 5.82 -3.63
CA HIS A 104 -1.87 5.61 -3.88
C HIS A 104 -2.71 5.87 -2.61
N LEU A 105 -2.29 5.31 -1.48
CA LEU A 105 -2.97 5.50 -0.20
C LEU A 105 -2.96 6.98 0.23
N LEU A 106 -1.83 7.68 0.13
CA LEU A 106 -1.71 9.10 0.52
C LEU A 106 -2.57 10.04 -0.33
N ARG A 107 -2.63 9.81 -1.66
CA ARG A 107 -3.52 10.58 -2.54
C ARG A 107 -4.99 10.46 -2.12
N SER A 108 -5.36 9.32 -1.55
CA SER A 108 -6.72 9.13 -1.04
C SER A 108 -7.02 9.96 0.22
N SER A 109 -5.99 10.34 0.99
CA SER A 109 -6.12 11.13 2.23
C SER A 109 -5.82 12.62 2.09
N GLU A 110 -5.23 13.08 0.98
CA GLU A 110 -4.73 14.45 0.80
C GLU A 110 -5.80 15.55 1.03
N LYS A 111 -7.07 15.23 0.87
CA LYS A 111 -8.18 16.18 1.06
C LYS A 111 -8.81 16.13 2.46
N PHE A 112 -8.37 15.24 3.35
CA PHE A 112 -9.07 14.96 4.61
C PHE A 112 -9.06 16.13 5.59
N SER A 113 -7.93 16.80 5.78
CA SER A 113 -7.78 17.89 6.75
C SER A 113 -8.49 19.18 6.33
N HIS A 114 -8.58 19.45 5.03
CA HIS A 114 -9.23 20.66 4.49
C HIS A 114 -10.76 20.57 4.46
N ILE A 115 -11.33 19.37 4.30
CA ILE A 115 -12.78 19.22 4.12
C ILE A 115 -13.54 19.26 5.46
N TYR A 116 -12.96 18.73 6.55
CA TYR A 116 -13.65 18.62 7.85
C TYR A 116 -12.74 18.93 9.06
N PRO A 117 -12.41 20.20 9.33
CA PRO A 117 -11.44 20.59 10.36
C PRO A 117 -11.87 20.32 11.81
N LEU A 118 -13.17 20.22 12.09
CA LEU A 118 -13.71 19.88 13.42
C LEU A 118 -14.19 18.42 13.45
N SER A 119 -13.35 17.50 12.99
CA SER A 119 -13.65 16.05 12.95
C SER A 119 -12.43 15.21 13.33
N VAL A 120 -12.51 13.87 13.20
CA VAL A 120 -11.37 12.96 13.42
C VAL A 120 -10.31 13.07 12.32
N LEU A 121 -10.65 13.61 11.14
CA LEU A 121 -9.79 13.60 9.97
C LEU A 121 -8.47 14.38 10.13
N PRO A 122 -8.41 15.56 10.78
CA PRO A 122 -7.14 16.23 11.04
C PRO A 122 -6.20 15.44 11.96
N ILE A 123 -6.76 14.73 12.95
CA ILE A 123 -5.97 13.87 13.84
C ILE A 123 -5.36 12.72 13.04
N MET A 124 -6.16 12.11 12.15
CA MET A 124 -5.68 11.08 11.24
C MET A 124 -4.60 11.58 10.29
N ASP A 125 -4.80 12.74 9.65
CA ASP A 125 -3.79 13.35 8.77
C ASP A 125 -2.47 13.58 9.51
N TYR A 126 -2.52 14.08 10.74
CA TYR A 126 -1.33 14.20 11.60
C TYR A 126 -0.65 12.84 11.84
N MET A 127 -1.41 11.81 12.23
CA MET A 127 -0.86 10.47 12.48
C MET A 127 -0.20 9.87 11.23
N LEU A 128 -0.82 10.03 10.06
CA LEU A 128 -0.29 9.56 8.78
C LEU A 128 1.01 10.27 8.42
N ARG A 129 1.04 11.61 8.50
CA ARG A 129 2.26 12.40 8.28
C ARG A 129 3.36 12.03 9.26
N LYS A 130 3.01 11.78 10.53
CA LYS A 130 3.99 11.38 11.54
C LYS A 130 4.59 10.00 11.25
N LYS A 131 3.76 9.04 10.81
CA LYS A 131 4.22 7.74 10.35
C LYS A 131 5.16 7.88 9.14
N GLN A 132 4.78 8.71 8.17
CA GLN A 132 5.58 8.99 6.97
C GLN A 132 6.97 9.52 7.32
N GLU A 133 7.03 10.49 8.24
CA GLU A 133 8.27 11.09 8.71
C GLU A 133 9.19 10.04 9.35
N VAL A 134 8.64 9.21 10.26
CA VAL A 134 9.40 8.15 10.93
C VAL A 134 9.90 7.10 9.93
N ASP A 135 9.07 6.70 8.97
CA ASP A 135 9.45 5.74 7.95
C ASP A 135 10.55 6.30 7.02
N ASN A 136 10.45 7.57 6.61
CA ASN A 136 11.49 8.26 5.84
C ASN A 136 12.82 8.35 6.61
N ILE A 137 12.79 8.69 7.90
CA ILE A 137 13.99 8.71 8.75
C ILE A 137 14.62 7.31 8.81
N ARG A 138 13.80 6.26 8.98
CA ARG A 138 14.29 4.87 9.01
C ARG A 138 14.92 4.45 7.68
N ILE A 139 14.33 4.86 6.54
CA ILE A 139 14.88 4.62 5.21
C ILE A 139 16.25 5.29 5.09
N ILE A 140 16.37 6.57 5.47
CA ILE A 140 17.62 7.32 5.42
C ILE A 140 18.71 6.63 6.26
N ALA A 141 18.38 6.24 7.50
CA ALA A 141 19.33 5.57 8.39
C ALA A 141 19.87 4.26 7.77
N ARG A 142 18.99 3.39 7.27
CA ARG A 142 19.39 2.11 6.65
C ARG A 142 20.18 2.30 5.36
N CYS A 143 19.77 3.25 4.52
CA CYS A 143 20.50 3.51 3.28
C CYS A 143 21.89 4.11 3.53
N LYS A 144 22.05 4.92 4.58
CA LYS A 144 23.35 5.44 5.01
C LYS A 144 24.26 4.34 5.54
N GLU A 145 23.72 3.41 6.32
CA GLU A 145 24.45 2.21 6.77
C GLU A 145 24.89 1.33 5.58
N SER A 146 24.10 1.28 4.51
CA SER A 146 24.42 0.56 3.27
C SER A 146 25.22 1.37 2.24
N GLU A 147 25.72 2.56 2.61
CA GLU A 147 26.55 3.44 1.75
C GLU A 147 25.90 3.88 0.42
N LEU A 148 24.56 3.97 0.35
CA LEU A 148 23.89 4.43 -0.87
C LEU A 148 24.15 5.93 -1.14
N ALA A 149 24.27 6.26 -2.42
CA ALA A 149 24.39 7.65 -2.86
C ALA A 149 23.11 8.45 -2.56
N PRO A 150 23.22 9.75 -2.18
CA PRO A 150 22.06 10.57 -1.80
C PRO A 150 20.91 10.58 -2.81
N ASP A 151 21.21 10.56 -4.10
CA ASP A 151 20.19 10.58 -5.16
C ASP A 151 19.44 9.26 -5.28
N GLN A 152 20.04 8.14 -4.88
CA GLN A 152 19.34 6.86 -4.77
C GLN A 152 18.41 6.86 -3.55
N ILE A 153 18.86 7.42 -2.42
CA ILE A 153 18.05 7.54 -1.19
C ILE A 153 16.78 8.35 -1.46
N LYS A 154 16.91 9.52 -2.12
CA LYS A 154 15.77 10.40 -2.44
C LYS A 154 14.66 9.69 -3.22
N LYS A 155 15.00 8.74 -4.10
CA LYS A 155 14.01 7.99 -4.89
C LYS A 155 13.15 7.04 -4.04
N LEU A 156 13.65 6.62 -2.88
CA LEU A 156 12.97 5.72 -1.95
C LEU A 156 12.08 6.46 -0.95
N LEU A 157 12.22 7.78 -0.85
CA LEU A 157 11.43 8.59 0.05
C LEU A 157 10.03 8.80 -0.51
N VAL A 158 9.06 8.80 0.40
CA VAL A 158 7.68 9.16 0.11
C VAL A 158 7.52 10.60 0.58
N MET A 159 7.28 11.51 -0.37
CA MET A 159 7.08 12.94 -0.11
C MET A 159 5.63 13.32 -0.32
#